data_AF-A0A351DN71-F1
#
_entry.id   AF-A0A351DN71-F1
#
_cell.length_a   1.000
_cell.length_b   1.000
_cell.length_c   1.000
_cell.angle_alpha   90.00
_cell.angle_beta   90.00
_cell.angle_gamma   90.00
#
_symmetry.space_group_name_H-M   'P 1'
#
loop_
_entity.id
_entity.type
_entity.pdbx_description
1 polymer ?
#
loop_
_entity_poly.entity_id
_entity_poly.type
_entity_poly.pdbx_seq_one_letter_code
_entity_poly.pdbx_strand_id
1 'polypeptide(L)' 'MYQSSRVSGQQEEQTVAPKAAPVSPQATPAPGEIRVMKRNGAVVGFDATKIVVAMSKAFLAVEGNTA' A
#
# COMPACT_ATOMS: atom_id res chain seq x y z
N MET A 1 41.52 -26.05 37.97
CA MET A 1 42.30 -25.41 36.88
C MET A 1 41.65 -25.80 35.56
N TYR A 2 41.30 -24.81 34.72
CA TYR A 2 40.99 -24.83 33.28
C TYR A 2 40.22 -26.04 32.68
N GLN A 3 39.17 -25.91 31.88
CA GLN A 3 38.46 -24.77 31.27
C GLN A 3 37.22 -25.41 30.61
N SER A 4 36.02 -24.90 30.90
CA SER A 4 34.81 -25.33 30.19
C SER A 4 34.86 -24.84 28.74
N SER A 5 34.65 -25.77 27.82
CA SER A 5 34.57 -25.57 26.38
C SER A 5 33.45 -24.57 26.03
N ARG A 6 33.81 -23.52 25.30
CA ARG A 6 32.85 -22.61 24.67
C ARG A 6 32.26 -23.32 23.46
N VAL A 7 30.97 -23.65 23.50
CA VAL A 7 30.23 -23.97 22.28
C VAL A 7 29.69 -22.67 21.70
N SER A 8 30.29 -22.32 20.58
CA SER A 8 29.89 -21.32 19.61
C SER A 8 28.57 -21.71 18.93
N GLY A 9 27.68 -20.75 18.72
CA GLY A 9 26.56 -20.92 17.79
C GLY A 9 25.25 -20.20 18.14
N GLN A 10 25.30 -18.96 18.65
CA GLN A 10 24.13 -18.07 18.55
C GLN A 10 24.14 -17.44 17.14
N GLN A 11 23.35 -18.02 16.23
CA GLN A 11 22.78 -17.27 15.11
C GLN A 11 21.30 -17.06 15.44
N GLU A 12 21.01 -15.89 15.98
CA GLU A 12 19.65 -15.37 16.04
C GLU A 12 19.22 -15.03 14.62
N GLU A 13 18.28 -15.81 14.11
CA GLU A 13 17.56 -15.53 12.87
C GLU A 13 16.70 -14.28 13.11
N GLN A 14 17.28 -13.10 12.83
CA GLN A 14 16.55 -11.85 12.70
C GLN A 14 15.68 -11.93 11.44
N THR A 15 14.48 -12.44 11.64
CA THR A 15 13.35 -12.25 10.74
C THR A 15 13.12 -10.75 10.58
N VAL A 16 13.48 -10.22 9.41
CA VAL A 16 13.26 -8.83 9.01
C VAL A 16 11.76 -8.53 8.99
N ALA A 17 11.27 -7.90 10.06
CA ALA A 17 9.93 -7.33 10.09
C ALA A 17 9.81 -6.28 8.97
N PRO A 18 8.69 -6.24 8.21
CA PRO A 18 8.52 -5.25 7.17
C PRO A 18 8.47 -3.88 7.83
N LYS A 19 9.42 -3.01 7.44
CA LYS A 19 9.43 -1.60 7.83
C LYS A 19 8.15 -0.97 7.32
N ALA A 20 7.20 -0.75 8.23
CA ALA A 20 5.98 -0.01 7.95
C ALA A 20 6.39 1.38 7.41
N ALA A 21 6.05 1.65 6.16
CA ALA A 21 6.21 2.97 5.58
C ALA A 21 5.42 3.98 6.44
N PRO A 22 5.94 5.20 6.65
CA PRO A 22 5.22 6.20 7.43
C PRO A 22 3.88 6.49 6.75
N VAL A 23 2.80 6.12 7.43
CA VAL A 23 1.47 6.62 7.10
C VAL A 23 1.50 8.11 7.38
N SER A 24 1.63 8.92 6.33
CA SER A 24 1.55 10.38 6.48
C SER A 24 0.26 10.72 7.24
N PRO A 25 0.31 11.60 8.25
CA PRO A 25 -0.87 11.97 9.02
C PRO A 25 -1.94 12.45 8.05
N GLN A 26 -3.03 11.68 7.96
CA GLN A 26 -4.14 11.99 7.08
C GLN A 26 -4.71 13.32 7.55
N ALA A 27 -4.50 14.39 6.76
CA ALA A 27 -5.05 15.69 7.08
C ALA A 27 -6.55 15.55 7.36
N THR A 28 -6.98 16.12 8.49
CA THR A 28 -8.39 16.14 8.89
C THR A 28 -9.19 16.80 7.76
N PRO A 29 -10.18 16.12 7.18
CA PRO A 29 -10.93 16.67 6.05
C PRO A 29 -11.71 17.90 6.49
N ALA A 30 -11.67 18.96 5.67
CA ALA A 30 -12.53 20.11 5.87
C ALA A 30 -13.98 19.72 5.54
N PRO A 31 -14.98 20.22 6.28
CA PRO A 31 -16.39 20.01 5.94
C PRO A 31 -16.69 20.48 4.51
N GLY A 32 -17.38 19.63 3.73
CA GLY A 32 -17.75 19.93 2.33
C GLY A 32 -16.80 19.36 1.28
N GLU A 33 -15.65 18.80 1.66
CA GLU A 33 -14.73 18.15 0.73
C GLU A 33 -15.10 16.67 0.50
N ILE A 34 -15.24 16.26 -0.77
CA ILE A 34 -15.50 14.86 -1.13
C ILE A 34 -14.19 14.07 -1.11
N ARG A 35 -14.19 12.93 -0.41
CA ARG A 35 -13.05 12.00 -0.34
C ARG A 35 -13.45 10.59 -0.74
N VAL A 36 -12.46 9.80 -1.16
CA VAL A 36 -12.64 8.41 -1.59
C VAL A 36 -11.63 7.53 -0.85
N MET A 37 -12.09 6.38 -0.35
CA MET A 37 -11.21 5.33 0.19
C MET A 37 -10.81 4.37 -0.93
N LYS A 38 -9.51 4.19 -1.15
CA LYS A 38 -8.97 3.22 -2.11
C LYS A 38 -9.08 1.79 -1.58
N ARG A 39 -8.95 0.79 -2.47
CA ARG A 39 -8.97 -0.64 -2.11
C ARG A 39 -7.91 -1.05 -1.09
N ASN A 40 -6.81 -0.30 -1.01
CA ASN A 40 -5.75 -0.52 -0.04
C ASN A 40 -6.00 0.17 1.32
N GLY A 41 -7.21 0.70 1.56
CA GLY A 41 -7.60 1.37 2.80
C GLY A 41 -7.17 2.84 2.90
N ALA A 42 -6.39 3.37 1.97
CA ALA A 42 -5.95 4.77 2.03
C ALA A 42 -7.05 5.72 1.53
N VAL A 43 -7.35 6.76 2.31
CA VAL A 43 -8.30 7.83 1.96
C VAL A 43 -7.60 8.95 1.18
N VAL A 44 -8.15 9.32 0.03
CA VAL A 44 -7.60 10.36 -0.86
C VAL A 44 -8.68 11.36 -1.25
N GLY A 45 -8.29 12.50 -1.83
CA GLY A 45 -9.24 13.44 -2.42
C GLY A 45 -9.94 12.84 -3.64
N PHE A 46 -11.18 13.26 -3.89
CA PHE A 46 -11.92 12.88 -5.09
C PHE A 46 -11.33 13.56 -6.34
N ASP A 47 -11.15 12.81 -7.42
CA ASP A 47 -10.74 13.32 -8.73
C ASP A 47 -11.62 12.66 -9.81
N ALA A 48 -12.50 13.45 -10.43
CA ALA A 48 -13.42 13.00 -11.46
C ALA A 48 -12.70 12.41 -12.70
N THR A 49 -11.50 12.89 -13.01
CA THR A 49 -10.69 12.44 -14.16
C THR A 49 -10.37 10.95 -14.06
N LYS A 50 -10.12 10.45 -12.85
CA LYS A 50 -9.85 9.03 -12.59
C LYS A 50 -11.05 8.14 -12.95
N ILE A 51 -12.26 8.64 -12.77
CA ILE A 51 -13.49 7.93 -13.12
C ILE A 51 -13.71 7.94 -14.63
N VAL A 52 -13.58 9.11 -15.27
CA VAL A 52 -13.74 9.26 -16.73
C VAL A 52 -12.79 8.33 -17.48
N VAL A 53 -11.50 8.33 -17.13
CA VAL A 53 -10.49 7.48 -17.78
C VAL A 53 -10.81 5.99 -17.60
N ALA A 54 -11.25 5.58 -16.40
CA ALA A 54 -11.59 4.18 -16.14
C ALA A 54 -12.80 3.72 -16.96
N MET A 55 -13.83 4.56 -17.08
CA MET A 55 -14.99 4.30 -17.92
C MET A 55 -14.61 4.19 -19.39
N SER A 56 -13.86 5.16 -19.94
CA SER A 56 -13.41 5.09 -21.34
C SER A 56 -12.61 3.83 -21.63
N LYS A 57 -11.72 3.41 -20.71
CA LYS A 57 -10.97 2.15 -20.85
C LYS A 57 -11.89 0.92 -20.88
N ALA A 58 -12.92 0.90 -20.06
CA ALA A 58 -13.89 -0.20 -20.05
C ALA A 58 -14.64 -0.29 -21.39
N PHE A 59 -15.10 0.85 -21.93
CA PHE A 59 -15.76 0.89 -23.24
C PHE A 59 -14.84 0.43 -24.36
N LEU A 60 -13.61 0.96 -24.43
CA LEU A 60 -12.64 0.57 -25.45
C LEU A 60 -12.26 -0.91 -25.36
N ALA A 61 -12.17 -1.49 -24.17
CA ALA A 61 -11.86 -2.90 -24.01
C ALA A 61 -12.99 -3.82 -24.51
N VAL A 62 -14.25 -3.37 -24.46
CA VAL A 62 -15.41 -4.13 -24.93
C VAL A 62 -15.58 -3.97 -26.45
N GLU A 63 -15.58 -2.74 -26.95
CA GLU A 63 -15.82 -2.45 -28.37
C GLU A 63 -14.57 -2.60 -29.25
N GLY A 64 -13.37 -2.56 -28.66
CA GLY A 64 -12.10 -2.64 -29.38
C GLY A 64 -11.54 -4.05 -29.53
N ASN A 65 -12.05 -5.04 -28.78
CA ASN A 65 -11.61 -6.45 -28.87
C ASN A 65 -12.43 -7.29 -29.87
N THR A 66 -13.36 -6.64 -30.60
CA THR A 66 -14.20 -7.25 -31.64
C THR A 66 -13.78 -6.84 -33.06
N ALA A 67 -12.68 -6.10 -33.21
CA ALA A 67 -12.11 -5.66 -34.49
C ALA A 67 -11.05 -6.63 -35.04
#